data_AF-A0AAW7Y8Z5-F1
#
_entry.id   AF-A0AAW7Y8Z5-F1
#
_cell.length_a   1.000
_cell.length_b   1.000
_cell.length_c   1.000
_cell.angle_alpha   90.00
_cell.angle_beta   90.00
_cell.angle_gamma   90.00
#
_symmetry.space_group_name_H-M   'P 1'
#
loop_
_entity.id
_entity.type
_entity.pdbx_description
1 polymer ?
#
loop_
_entity_poly.entity_id
_entity_poly.type
_entity_poly.pdbx_seq_one_letter_code
_entity_poly.pdbx_strand_id
1 'polypeptide(L)'
;MGNMTVFYMLSHVIKNEEQKRITAQLKKAGFEGTLKIYDLGGGSKNSSNLIVKGIYQGQRCCCAVGYERSRNNLIIRQVWSEHMEA
;
A
#
# COMPACT_ATOMS: atom_id res chain seq x y z
N MET A 1 2.43 20.65 3.31
CA MET A 1 1.92 19.52 4.13
C MET A 1 2.54 18.24 3.59
N GLY A 2 3.36 17.56 4.37
CA GLY A 2 4.22 16.47 3.88
C GLY A 2 3.44 15.18 3.57
N ASN A 3 3.82 14.50 2.49
CA ASN A 3 3.34 13.15 2.17
C ASN A 3 3.76 12.19 3.29
N MET A 4 2.81 11.80 4.13
CA MET A 4 3.03 10.89 5.26
C MET A 4 2.61 9.47 4.87
N THR A 5 3.43 8.47 5.17
CA THR A 5 3.09 7.06 4.94
C THR A 5 3.12 6.33 6.27
N VAL A 6 2.01 5.67 6.62
CA VAL A 6 1.83 4.98 7.89
C VAL A 6 1.51 3.52 7.62
N PHE A 7 2.27 2.62 8.23
CA PHE A 7 2.05 1.18 8.15
C PHE A 7 1.29 0.69 9.38
N TYR A 8 0.18 0.00 9.16
CA TYR A 8 -0.61 -0.69 10.16
C TYR A 8 -0.43 -2.20 9.94
N MET A 9 0.07 -2.89 10.96
CA MET A 9 0.44 -4.31 10.87
C MET A 9 -0.64 -5.15 11.54
N LEU A 10 -1.26 -6.09 10.82
CA LEU A 10 -2.23 -7.03 11.40
C LEU A 10 -1.61 -8.39 11.76
N SER A 11 -0.51 -8.82 11.12
CA SER A 11 0.04 -10.16 11.38
C SER A 11 1.57 -10.32 11.31
N HIS A 12 2.30 -9.56 10.47
CA HIS A 12 3.75 -9.65 10.34
C HIS A 12 4.42 -8.26 10.40
N VAL A 13 5.63 -8.23 10.97
CA VAL A 13 6.43 -7.00 11.04
C VAL A 13 7.12 -6.75 9.69
N ILE A 14 6.61 -5.80 8.91
CA ILE A 14 7.31 -5.28 7.72
C ILE A 14 8.45 -4.38 8.18
N LYS A 15 9.70 -4.75 7.88
CA LYS A 15 10.90 -3.99 8.28
C LYS A 15 10.98 -2.64 7.56
N ASN A 16 11.64 -1.66 8.18
CA ASN A 16 11.79 -0.30 7.64
C ASN A 16 12.30 -0.23 6.19
N GLU A 17 13.28 -1.07 5.82
CA GLU A 17 13.80 -1.10 4.45
C GLU A 17 12.76 -1.60 3.42
N GLU A 18 11.93 -2.57 3.81
CA GLU A 18 10.84 -3.05 2.98
C GLU A 18 9.72 -2.00 2.87
N GLN A 19 9.38 -1.32 3.98
CA GLN A 19 8.44 -0.20 3.97
C GLN A 19 8.86 0.91 3.00
N LYS A 20 10.15 1.26 2.96
CA LYS A 20 10.69 2.23 2.00
C LYS A 20 10.51 1.77 0.56
N ARG A 21 10.81 0.49 0.26
CA ARG A 21 10.64 -0.09 -1.09
C ARG A 21 9.18 -0.09 -1.54
N ILE A 22 8.27 -0.56 -0.67
CA ILE A 22 6.83 -0.55 -0.94
C ILE A 22 6.34 0.88 -1.20
N THR A 23 6.74 1.83 -0.35
CA THR A 23 6.35 3.24 -0.50
C THR A 23 6.85 3.83 -1.83
N ALA A 24 8.07 3.50 -2.25
CA ALA A 24 8.61 3.95 -3.53
C ALA A 24 7.82 3.37 -4.71
N GLN A 25 7.44 2.09 -4.67
CA GLN A 25 6.61 1.48 -5.72
C GLN A 25 5.21 2.06 -5.77
N LEU A 26 4.59 2.35 -4.62
CA LEU A 26 3.28 3.01 -4.57
C LEU A 26 3.33 4.39 -5.23
N LYS A 27 4.34 5.20 -4.90
CA LYS A 27 4.54 6.51 -5.55
C LYS A 27 4.74 6.37 -7.06
N LYS A 28 5.56 5.41 -7.49
CA LYS A 28 5.78 5.13 -8.92
C LYS A 28 4.50 4.70 -9.63
N ALA A 29 3.60 4.00 -8.95
CA ALA A 29 2.30 3.59 -9.49
C ALA A 29 1.27 4.74 -9.57
N GLY A 30 1.57 5.92 -9.01
CA GLY A 30 0.66 7.07 -9.02
C GLY A 30 -0.16 7.25 -7.74
N PHE A 31 0.28 6.65 -6.62
CA PHE A 31 -0.30 6.96 -5.31
C PHE A 31 0.29 8.24 -4.73
N GLU A 32 -0.56 9.07 -4.15
CA GLU A 32 -0.24 10.40 -3.65
C GLU A 32 -0.87 10.68 -2.28
N GLY A 33 -0.43 11.78 -1.67
CA GLY A 33 -0.93 12.25 -0.38
C GLY A 33 -0.50 11.39 0.81
N THR A 34 -1.34 11.36 1.85
CA THR A 34 -1.13 10.51 3.02
C THR A 34 -1.56 9.09 2.71
N LEU A 35 -0.62 8.15 2.77
CA LEU A 35 -0.88 6.72 2.53
C LEU A 35 -0.97 5.97 3.85
N LYS A 36 -2.05 5.21 4.04
CA LYS A 36 -2.19 4.22 5.12
C LYS A 36 -2.11 2.84 4.51
N ILE A 37 -1.13 2.05 4.92
CA ILE A 37 -0.85 0.73 4.34
C ILE A 37 -1.12 -0.31 5.42
N TYR A 38 -2.02 -1.26 5.14
CA TYR A 38 -2.39 -2.34 6.04
C TYR A 38 -1.83 -3.65 5.49
N ASP A 39 -1.00 -4.34 6.26
CA ASP A 39 -0.60 -5.71 5.93
C ASP A 39 -1.69 -6.67 6.39
N LEU A 40 -2.36 -7.32 5.43
CA LEU A 40 -3.44 -8.26 5.72
C LEU A 40 -2.95 -9.64 6.18
N GLY A 41 -1.64 -9.92 6.09
CA GLY A 41 -1.13 -11.27 6.23
C GLY A 41 -1.50 -12.17 5.06
N GLY A 42 -1.30 -13.48 5.24
CA GLY A 42 -1.50 -14.47 4.16
C GLY A 42 -0.54 -14.32 2.97
N GLY A 43 0.46 -13.46 3.08
CA GLY A 43 1.58 -13.39 2.14
C GLY A 43 2.53 -14.58 2.30
N SER A 44 3.37 -14.82 1.30
CA SER A 44 4.45 -15.80 1.40
C SER A 44 5.75 -15.13 1.90
N LYS A 45 6.83 -15.90 2.09
CA LYS A 45 8.16 -15.32 2.36
C LYS A 45 8.58 -14.27 1.31
N ASN A 46 8.07 -14.36 0.09
CA ASN A 46 8.45 -13.50 -1.03
C ASN A 46 7.38 -12.47 -1.43
N SER A 47 6.20 -12.50 -0.82
CA SER A 47 5.11 -11.56 -1.15
C SER A 47 4.35 -11.03 0.06
N SER A 48 3.72 -9.88 -0.10
CA SER A 48 2.78 -9.30 0.87
C SER A 48 1.45 -9.00 0.19
N ASN A 49 0.36 -9.18 0.92
CA ASN A 49 -0.96 -8.68 0.53
C ASN A 49 -1.26 -7.44 1.37
N LEU A 50 -1.44 -6.32 0.71
CA LEU A 50 -1.59 -5.02 1.34
C LEU A 50 -2.93 -4.39 0.97
N ILE A 51 -3.53 -3.64 1.89
CA ILE A 51 -4.54 -2.64 1.58
C ILE A 51 -3.89 -1.27 1.68
N VAL A 52 -4.08 -0.43 0.67
CA VAL A 52 -3.57 0.94 0.66
C VAL A 52 -4.74 1.89 0.61
N LYS A 53 -4.88 2.73 1.63
CA LYS A 53 -5.78 3.88 1.62
C LYS A 53 -4.99 5.14 1.33
N GLY A 54 -5.47 5.97 0.42
CA GLY A 54 -4.78 7.17 0.00
C GLY A 54 -5.45 7.81 -1.21
N ILE A 55 -4.68 8.58 -1.98
CA ILE A 55 -5.11 9.14 -3.25
C ILE A 55 -4.47 8.31 -4.36
N TYR A 56 -5.28 7.85 -5.30
CA TYR A 56 -4.83 7.17 -6.52
C TYR A 56 -5.53 7.82 -7.70
N GLN A 57 -4.75 8.28 -8.70
CA GLN A 57 -5.29 8.94 -9.90
C GLN A 57 -6.23 10.12 -9.56
N GLY A 58 -5.86 10.92 -8.55
CA GLY A 58 -6.63 12.10 -8.13
C GLY A 58 -7.88 11.81 -7.28
N GLN A 59 -8.19 10.55 -6.97
CA GLN A 59 -9.36 10.17 -6.17
C GLN A 59 -8.95 9.48 -4.86
N ARG A 60 -9.70 9.77 -3.78
CA ARG A 60 -9.55 9.02 -2.53
C ARG A 60 -10.06 7.60 -2.72
N CYS A 61 -9.23 6.63 -2.37
CA CYS A 61 -9.51 5.23 -2.63
C CYS A 61 -8.96 4.31 -1.54
N CYS A 62 -9.49 3.10 -1.55
CA CYS A 62 -8.92 1.93 -0.91
C CYS A 62 -8.49 0.95 -2.01
N CYS A 63 -7.27 0.45 -1.98
CA CYS A 63 -6.72 -0.43 -3.03
C CYS A 63 -6.16 -1.71 -2.44
N ALA A 64 -6.54 -2.86 -3.00
CA ALA A 64 -5.85 -4.12 -2.74
C ALA A 64 -4.61 -4.23 -3.62
N VAL A 65 -3.48 -4.49 -2.97
CA VAL A 65 -2.16 -4.47 -3.59
C VAL A 65 -1.39 -5.74 -3.23
N GLY A 66 -0.83 -6.41 -4.23
CA GLY A 66 0.20 -7.41 -4.03
C GLY A 66 1.58 -6.78 -4.19
N TYR A 67 2.48 -7.02 -3.24
CA TYR A 67 3.90 -6.66 -3.36
C TYR A 67 4.75 -7.92 -3.44
N GLU A 68 5.68 -7.97 -4.39
CA GLU A 68 6.58 -9.08 -4.62
C GLU A 68 8.03 -8.62 -4.42
N ARG A 69 8.73 -9.25 -3.47
CA ARG A 69 10.00 -8.79 -2.92
C ARG A 69 11.16 -8.97 -3.89
N SER A 70 11.20 -10.08 -4.65
CA SER A 70 12.35 -10.42 -5.50
C SER A 70 12.43 -9.53 -6.73
N ARG A 71 11.29 -9.19 -7.34
CA ARG A 71 11.21 -8.27 -8.48
C ARG A 71 11.01 -6.82 -8.06
N ASN A 72 10.87 -6.54 -6.77
CA ASN A 72 10.56 -5.21 -6.23
C ASN A 72 9.38 -4.59 -7.00
N ASN A 73 8.30 -5.37 -7.15
CA ASN A 73 7.19 -5.00 -8.02
C ASN A 73 5.88 -4.97 -7.25
N LEU A 74 4.99 -4.09 -7.72
CA LEU A 74 3.67 -3.87 -7.15
C LEU A 74 2.59 -4.22 -8.18
N ILE A 75 1.55 -4.92 -7.72
CA ILE A 75 0.39 -5.28 -8.54
C ILE A 75 -0.85 -4.73 -7.85
N ILE A 76 -1.53 -3.79 -8.51
CA ILE A 76 -2.85 -3.32 -8.09
C ILE A 76 -3.86 -4.38 -8.52
N ARG A 77 -4.61 -4.94 -7.57
CA ARG A 77 -5.57 -6.02 -7.83
C ARG A 77 -7.00 -5.50 -7.94
N GLN A 78 -7.38 -4.61 -7.04
CA GLN A 78 -8.72 -4.04 -6.97
C GLN A 78 -8.64 -2.62 -6.39
N VAL A 79 -9.42 -1.71 -6.96
CA VAL A 79 -9.57 -0.34 -6.47
C VAL A 79 -11.03 -0.15 -6.06
N TRP A 80 -11.25 0.45 -4.90
CA TRP A 80 -12.55 0.87 -4.41
C TRP A 80 -12.50 2.37 -4.15
N SER A 81 -13.56 3.09 -4.53
CA SER A 81 -13.76 4.46 -4.06
C SER A 81 -13.92 4.42 -2.54
N GLU A 82 -13.23 5.33 -1.84
CA GLU A 82 -13.42 5.44 -0.40
C GLU A 82 -14.86 5.87 -0.13
N HIS A 83 -15.57 5.12 0.73
CA HIS A 83 -16.89 5.54 1.20
C HIS A 83 -16.68 6.80 2.04
N MET A 84 -17.18 7.93 1.54
CA MET A 84 -17.29 9.13 2.34
C MET A 84 -18.62 9.03 3.07
N GLU A 85 -18.59 8.82 4.39
CA GLU A 85 -19.77 9.04 5.22
C GLU A 85 -20.21 10.49 5.00
N ALA A 86 -21.49 10.67 4.62
CA ALA A 86 -22.10 11.96 4.34
C ALA A 86 -22.35 12.75 5.62
#